data_AF-A0A6J5FCX0-F1
#
_entry.id   AF-A0A6J5FCX0-F1
#
_cell.length_a   1.000
_cell.length_b   1.000
_cell.length_c   1.000
_cell.angle_alpha   90.00
_cell.angle_beta   90.00
_cell.angle_gamma   90.00
#
_symmetry.space_group_name_H-M   'P 1'
#
loop_
_entity.id
_entity.type
_entity.pdbx_description
1 polymer ?
#
loop_
_entity_poly.entity_id
_entity_poly.type
_entity_poly.pdbx_seq_one_letter_code
_entity_poly.pdbx_strand_id
1 'polypeptide(L)' 'MGNYSTAWVGLAVHKESITIAYAIDGGEIESMGRIGTTPTEIGKRDSD' A
#
# COMPACT_ATOMS: atom_id res chain seq x y z
N MET A 1 8.34 -22.62 -15.17
CA MET A 1 8.16 -22.01 -13.85
C MET A 1 6.82 -21.30 -13.83
N GLY A 2 5.97 -21.57 -12.85
CA GLY A 2 4.69 -20.86 -12.72
C GLY A 2 4.96 -19.43 -12.29
N ASN A 3 4.59 -18.46 -13.13
CA ASN A 3 4.54 -17.04 -12.78
C ASN A 3 3.28 -16.82 -11.95
N TYR A 4 3.32 -17.26 -10.69
CA TYR A 4 2.42 -16.67 -9.72
C TYR A 4 3.09 -15.35 -9.32
N SER A 5 2.36 -14.25 -9.49
CA SER A 5 2.81 -12.88 -9.19
C SER A 5 1.73 -12.21 -8.35
N THR A 6 1.18 -12.96 -7.41
CA THR A 6 0.04 -12.49 -6.63
C THR A 6 0.59 -11.64 -5.49
N ALA A 7 0.39 -10.33 -5.58
CA ALA A 7 0.66 -9.42 -4.49
C ALA A 7 -0.52 -9.43 -3.52
N TRP A 8 -0.26 -9.79 -2.26
CA TRP A 8 -1.19 -9.61 -1.16
C TRP A 8 -0.89 -8.29 -0.49
N VAL A 9 -1.88 -7.42 -0.35
CA VAL A 9 -1.72 -6.08 0.22
C VAL A 9 -2.59 -5.93 1.46
N GLY A 10 -1.97 -5.57 2.58
CA GLY A 10 -2.64 -5.16 3.80
C GLY A 10 -2.70 -3.63 3.87
N LEU A 11 -3.90 -3.09 4.05
CA LEU A 11 -4.16 -1.65 4.14
C LEU A 11 -4.80 -1.32 5.48
N ALA A 12 -4.13 -0.50 6.29
CA ALA A 12 -4.70 0.08 7.51
C ALA A 12 -4.96 1.56 7.30
N VAL A 13 -6.24 1.98 7.39
CA VAL A 13 -6.65 3.37 7.23
C VAL A 13 -7.13 3.91 8.57
N HIS A 14 -6.49 4.98 9.02
CA HIS A 14 -6.86 5.78 10.18
C HIS A 14 -7.11 7.22 9.73
N LYS A 15 -7.81 8.00 10.56
CA LYS A 15 -8.16 9.41 10.27
C LYS A 15 -6.97 10.24 9.75
N GLU A 16 -5.79 10.01 10.33
CA GLU A 16 -4.58 10.81 10.09
C GLU A 16 -3.48 10.05 9.34
N SER A 17 -3.72 8.79 8.98
CA SER A 17 -2.68 7.99 8.33
C SER A 17 -3.17 6.75 7.62
N ILE A 18 -2.41 6.36 6.61
CA ILE A 18 -2.49 5.09 5.93
C ILE A 18 -1.18 4.33 6.17
N THR A 19 -1.27 3.03 6.45
CA THR A 19 -0.10 2.13 6.48
C THR A 19 -0.32 1.01 5.48
N ILE A 20 0.70 0.71 4.70
CA ILE A 20 0.66 -0.31 3.64
C ILE A 20 1.76 -1.32 3.91
N ALA A 21 1.40 -2.60 3.81
CA ALA A 21 2.36 -3.69 3.74
C ALA A 21 1.93 -4.68 2.64
N TYR A 22 2.88 -5.37 2.04
CA TYR A 22 2.60 -6.34 1.00
C TYR A 22 3.49 -7.58 1.08
N ALA A 23 3.05 -8.68 0.47
CA ALA A 23 3.85 -9.88 0.27
C ALA A 23 3.58 -10.43 -1.13
N ILE A 24 4.63 -10.91 -1.80
CA ILE A 24 4.52 -11.57 -3.11
C ILE A 24 4.44 -13.08 -2.87
N ASP A 25 3.38 -13.71 -3.40
CA ASP A 25 3.15 -15.16 -3.35
C ASP A 25 3.21 -15.79 -1.95
N GLY A 26 2.77 -15.03 -0.93
CA GLY A 26 2.80 -15.47 0.46
C GLY A 26 4.21 -15.53 1.08
N GLY A 27 5.19 -14.88 0.43
CA GLY A 27 6.54 -14.70 0.94
C GLY A 27 6.63 -13.68 2.08
N GLU A 28 7.81 -13.08 2.25
CA GLU A 28 8.04 -12.10 3.31
C GLU A 28 7.16 -10.86 3.16
N ILE A 29 6.76 -10.30 4.30
CA ILE A 29 5.98 -9.08 4.36
C ILE A 29 6.92 -7.88 4.34
N GLU A 30 6.76 -7.03 3.35
CA GLU A 30 7.44 -5.74 3.24
C GLU A 30 6.51 -4.60 3.67
N SER A 31 7.01 -3.71 4.52
CA SER A 31 6.29 -2.51 4.96
C SER A 31 6.68 -1.31 4.12
N MET A 32 5.69 -0.60 3.57
CA MET A 32 5.90 0.67 2.88
C MET A 32 5.85 1.88 3.83
N GLY A 33 5.71 1.63 5.14
CA GLY A 33 5.66 2.67 6.15
C GLY A 33 4.32 3.40 6.25
N ARG A 34 4.35 4.55 6.92
CA ARG A 34 3.17 5.37 7.24
C ARG A 34 3.13 6.59 6.33
N ILE A 35 2.00 6.78 5.67
CA ILE A 35 1.67 7.96 4.86
C ILE A 35 0.62 8.76 5.61
N GLY A 36 0.76 10.08 5.72
CA GLY A 36 -0.30 10.93 6.28
C GLY A 36 -1.50 11.06 5.33
N THR A 37 -2.65 11.48 5.85
CA THR A 37 -3.89 11.57 5.06
C THR A 37 -4.16 12.96 4.50
N THR A 38 -3.18 13.89 4.55
CA THR A 38 -3.41 15.21 3.96
C THR A 38 -3.46 15.12 2.43
N PRO A 39 -4.19 16.02 1.75
CA PRO A 39 -4.25 16.06 0.28
C PRO A 39 -2.89 16.26 -0.41
N THR A 40 -1.87 16.70 0.32
CA THR A 40 -0.49 16.84 -0.18
C THR A 40 0.25 15.49 -0.15
N GLU A 41 -0.08 14.63 0.81
CA GLU A 41 0.56 13.33 1.04
C GLU A 41 -0.12 12.19 0.26
N ILE A 42 -1.45 12.21 0.18
CA ILE A 42 -2.21 11.35 -0.73
C ILE A 42 -2.29 12.12 -2.05
N GLY A 43 -1.39 11.83 -2.98
CA GLY A 43 -1.30 12.52 -4.27
C GLY A 43 -2.67 12.79 -4.89
N LYS A 44 -2.93 14.04 -5.27
CA LYS A 44 -4.20 14.40 -5.89
C LYS A 44 -4.37 13.59 -7.18
N ARG A 45 -5.53 12.97 -7.34
CA ARG A 45 -5.91 12.35 -8.61
C ARG A 45 -6.13 13.50 -9.58
N ASP A 46 -5.15 13.79 -10.43
CA ASP A 46 -5.34 14.72 -11.55
C ASP A 46 -6.51 14.17 -12.35
N SER A 47 -7.64 14.86 -12.24
CA SER A 47 -8.86 14.53 -12.95
C SER A 47 -8.84 15.38 -14.20
N ASP A 48 -8.21 14.84 -15.25
CA ASP A 48 -8.39 15.28 -16.64
C ASP A 48 -9.67 14.64 -17.21
#